data_AF-A0A9D9DPH5-F1
#
_entry.id   AF-A0A9D9DPH5-F1
#
_cell.length_a   1.000
_cell.length_b   1.000
_cell.length_c   1.000
_cell.angle_alpha   90.00
_cell.angle_beta   90.00
_cell.angle_gamma   90.00
#
_symmetry.space_group_name_H-M   'P 1'
#
loop_
_entity.id
_entity.type
_entity.pdbx_description
1 polymer ?
#
loop_
_entity_poly.entity_id
_entity_poly.type
_entity_poly.pdbx_seq_one_letter_code
_entity_poly.pdbx_strand_id
1 'polypeptide(L)'
;MALKDFFNKISNSDRIYTAEDIGRMDSEEFIANEPAIDYQLNNLGIPREAELAASDEVYVRSYTRDDGTKVRAYYRSKPNSSTAGNSANQSNVLYGGIKFDNNAAGENFSFLSDIKFDNSLNPLSYLPENVYNFPVKNEMTLKERFIDNAIRPVSSFMTISGANLQNARRDFKYAQNNKNAYIVQSRSEIKNKGLDKLMDNIGIPKNSRGVIYDYNSKQSKQIFKSPEIQEYLRENYSELLSNKQDNTTEIEFKKHNLFDDNYYGLQHCKLYNPHITSDGYFSGAIIDYYDFDYRTPKGFKDVPSKINNWGYSMQEKGFLENQFNIYIIYEKL
;
A
#
# COMPACT_ATOMS: atom_id res chain seq x y z
N MET A 1 -29.09 -9.27 22.91
CA MET A 1 -28.79 -8.43 21.72
C MET A 1 -30.05 -8.43 20.87
N ALA A 2 -30.66 -7.27 20.62
CA ALA A 2 -31.92 -7.23 19.88
C ALA A 2 -31.65 -6.93 18.40
N LEU A 3 -31.68 -7.97 17.57
CA LEU A 3 -31.56 -7.92 16.11
C LEU A 3 -32.86 -7.44 15.43
N LYS A 4 -33.97 -7.49 16.18
CA LYS A 4 -35.28 -6.99 15.80
C LYS A 4 -35.25 -5.47 15.57
N ASP A 5 -35.93 -5.01 14.53
CA ASP A 5 -36.03 -3.59 14.13
C ASP A 5 -34.69 -2.92 13.74
N PHE A 6 -33.62 -3.70 13.51
CA PHE A 6 -32.37 -3.14 13.01
C PHE A 6 -32.57 -2.55 11.61
N PHE A 7 -32.21 -1.28 11.44
CA PHE A 7 -32.21 -0.59 10.15
C PHE A 7 -30.87 0.11 9.94
N ASN A 8 -30.22 -0.21 8.83
CA ASN A 8 -28.97 0.38 8.43
C ASN A 8 -29.24 1.71 7.73
N LYS A 9 -29.03 2.82 8.43
CA LYS A 9 -29.25 4.18 7.91
C LYS A 9 -28.27 4.55 6.80
N ILE A 10 -27.13 3.85 6.69
CA ILE A 10 -26.11 4.14 5.69
C ILE A 10 -26.47 3.51 4.34
N SER A 11 -26.90 2.25 4.34
CA SER A 11 -27.36 1.56 3.12
C SER A 11 -28.86 1.70 2.86
N ASN A 12 -29.60 2.35 3.75
CA ASN A 12 -31.06 2.44 3.72
C ASN A 12 -31.71 1.04 3.58
N SER A 13 -31.24 0.08 4.38
CA SER A 13 -31.61 -1.33 4.27
C SER A 13 -31.75 -1.99 5.64
N ASP A 14 -32.63 -2.98 5.74
CA ASP A 14 -32.79 -3.88 6.89
C ASP A 14 -31.87 -5.12 6.82
N ARG A 15 -30.99 -5.19 5.80
CA ARG A 15 -30.02 -6.29 5.65
C ARG A 15 -29.09 -6.37 6.86
N ILE A 16 -28.89 -7.60 7.32
CA ILE A 16 -27.90 -7.96 8.33
C ILE A 16 -26.75 -8.68 7.61
N TYR A 17 -25.55 -8.10 7.71
CA TYR A 17 -24.32 -8.71 7.21
C TYR A 17 -23.80 -9.72 8.23
N THR A 18 -23.72 -10.99 7.85
CA THR A 18 -23.06 -12.02 8.64
C THR A 18 -21.55 -12.04 8.39
N ALA A 19 -20.81 -12.68 9.29
CA ALA A 19 -19.38 -12.93 9.07
C ALA A 19 -19.12 -13.68 7.76
N GLU A 20 -19.97 -14.66 7.43
CA GLU A 20 -19.90 -15.44 6.20
C GLU A 20 -20.27 -14.63 4.96
N ASP A 21 -21.27 -13.74 5.03
CA ASP A 21 -21.61 -12.81 3.95
C ASP A 21 -20.41 -11.93 3.60
N ILE A 22 -19.80 -11.33 4.62
CA ILE A 22 -18.64 -10.45 4.48
C ILE A 22 -17.43 -11.22 3.94
N GLY A 23 -17.18 -12.43 4.45
CA GLY A 23 -16.06 -13.27 4.02
C GLY A 23 -16.16 -13.78 2.58
N ARG A 24 -17.35 -13.77 1.98
CA ARG A 24 -17.59 -14.16 0.58
C ARG A 24 -17.62 -12.96 -0.37
N MET A 25 -17.51 -11.73 0.11
CA MET A 25 -17.45 -10.53 -0.73
C MET A 25 -16.11 -10.50 -1.47
N ASP A 26 -16.15 -10.12 -2.75
CA ASP A 26 -14.94 -9.65 -3.40
C ASP A 26 -14.60 -8.22 -2.92
N SER A 27 -13.47 -7.69 -3.39
CA SER A 27 -12.98 -6.39 -2.91
C SER A 27 -13.91 -5.23 -3.28
N GLU A 28 -14.54 -5.27 -4.45
CA GLU A 28 -15.45 -4.22 -4.90
C GLU A 28 -16.76 -4.28 -4.13
N GLU A 29 -17.30 -5.49 -3.96
CA GLU A 29 -18.49 -5.76 -3.15
C GLU A 29 -18.26 -5.34 -1.70
N PHE A 30 -17.11 -5.66 -1.11
CA PHE A 30 -16.80 -5.25 0.24
C PHE A 30 -16.69 -3.73 0.36
N ILE A 31 -15.92 -3.06 -0.50
CA ILE A 31 -15.74 -1.61 -0.45
C ILE A 31 -17.08 -0.88 -0.61
N ALA A 32 -17.97 -1.37 -1.49
CA ALA A 32 -19.30 -0.80 -1.67
C ALA A 32 -20.19 -0.96 -0.42
N ASN A 33 -20.00 -2.04 0.35
CA ASN A 33 -20.79 -2.33 1.54
C ASN A 33 -20.09 -1.94 2.87
N GLU A 34 -18.81 -1.56 2.86
CA GLU A 34 -17.99 -1.23 4.03
C GLU A 34 -18.71 -0.23 4.97
N PRO A 35 -19.28 0.89 4.48
CA PRO A 35 -19.95 1.86 5.36
C PRO A 35 -21.16 1.27 6.10
N ALA A 36 -21.89 0.36 5.46
CA ALA A 36 -23.03 -0.32 6.05
C ALA A 36 -22.59 -1.40 7.04
N ILE A 37 -21.53 -2.16 6.72
CA ILE A 37 -20.93 -3.16 7.59
C ILE A 37 -20.36 -2.50 8.86
N ASP A 38 -19.64 -1.39 8.73
CA ASP A 38 -19.11 -0.62 9.87
C ASP A 38 -20.25 -0.07 10.75
N TYR A 39 -21.33 0.43 10.15
CA TYR A 39 -22.51 0.87 10.90
C TYR A 39 -23.13 -0.27 11.69
N GLN A 40 -23.29 -1.45 11.09
CA GLN A 40 -23.81 -2.62 11.80
C GLN A 40 -22.87 -3.08 12.92
N LEU A 41 -21.56 -3.18 12.66
CA LEU A 41 -20.57 -3.60 13.65
C LEU A 41 -20.65 -2.72 14.92
N ASN A 42 -20.80 -1.40 14.76
CA ASN A 42 -20.84 -0.46 15.88
C ASN A 42 -22.18 -0.44 16.65
N ASN A 43 -23.29 -0.84 16.02
CA ASN A 43 -24.62 -0.76 16.64
C ASN A 43 -25.16 -2.12 17.09
N LEU A 44 -24.74 -3.20 16.44
CA LEU A 44 -25.31 -4.54 16.56
C LEU A 44 -24.25 -5.64 16.62
N GLY A 45 -23.02 -5.39 16.17
CA GLY A 45 -22.02 -6.43 15.95
C GLY A 45 -22.23 -7.19 14.64
N ILE A 46 -21.36 -8.18 14.38
CA ILE A 46 -21.42 -9.02 13.18
C ILE A 46 -21.75 -10.46 13.61
N PRO A 47 -23.01 -10.91 13.44
CA PRO A 47 -23.41 -12.26 13.79
C PRO A 47 -22.91 -13.29 12.77
N ARG A 48 -22.92 -14.57 13.14
CA ARG A 48 -22.70 -15.70 12.23
C ARG A 48 -24.03 -16.23 11.69
N GLU A 49 -24.00 -16.86 10.52
CA GLU A 49 -25.20 -17.51 9.94
C GLU A 49 -25.85 -18.53 10.91
N ALA A 50 -25.03 -19.30 11.64
CA ALA A 50 -25.52 -20.27 12.62
C ALA A 50 -26.25 -19.63 13.81
N GLU A 51 -25.91 -18.38 14.16
CA GLU A 51 -26.58 -17.63 15.22
C GLU A 51 -27.93 -17.10 14.75
N LEU A 52 -28.06 -16.81 13.45
CA LEU A 52 -29.29 -16.29 12.84
C LEU A 52 -30.27 -17.40 12.40
N ALA A 53 -29.79 -18.64 12.25
CA ALA A 53 -30.63 -19.77 11.87
C ALA A 53 -31.64 -20.19 12.95
N ALA A 54 -31.37 -19.83 14.20
CA ALA A 54 -32.19 -20.18 15.37
C ALA A 54 -33.04 -19.00 15.89
N SER A 55 -33.11 -17.89 15.15
CA SER A 55 -33.69 -16.63 15.61
C SER A 55 -34.81 -16.13 14.68
N ASP A 56 -35.45 -15.01 15.04
CA ASP A 56 -36.68 -14.51 14.42
C ASP A 56 -36.47 -13.72 13.11
N GLU A 57 -35.25 -13.69 12.59
CA GLU A 57 -34.82 -12.94 11.41
C GLU A 57 -35.29 -13.58 10.12
N VAL A 58 -35.46 -12.75 9.08
CA VAL A 58 -35.96 -13.20 7.79
C VAL A 58 -34.78 -13.64 6.92
N TYR A 59 -34.72 -14.93 6.64
CA TYR A 59 -33.81 -15.48 5.63
C TYR A 59 -34.39 -15.29 4.22
N VAL A 60 -33.69 -14.49 3.41
CA VAL A 60 -34.03 -14.25 2.01
C VAL A 60 -33.20 -15.18 1.14
N ARG A 61 -33.87 -16.06 0.37
CA ARG A 61 -33.20 -16.96 -0.58
C ARG A 61 -32.58 -16.16 -1.73
N SER A 62 -31.53 -16.69 -2.34
CA SER A 62 -30.96 -16.09 -3.55
C SER A 62 -32.00 -15.98 -4.66
N TYR A 63 -31.91 -14.91 -5.46
CA TYR A 63 -32.83 -14.64 -6.57
C TYR A 63 -32.14 -13.82 -7.65
N THR A 64 -32.76 -13.75 -8.82
CA THR A 64 -32.32 -12.86 -9.91
C THR A 64 -33.35 -11.74 -10.03
N ARG A 65 -32.89 -10.50 -10.05
CA ARG A 65 -33.74 -9.32 -10.30
C ARG A 65 -34.15 -9.25 -11.77
N ASP A 66 -35.18 -8.46 -12.06
CA ASP A 66 -35.69 -8.24 -13.42
C ASP A 66 -34.63 -7.63 -14.36
N ASP A 67 -33.66 -6.90 -13.81
CA ASP A 67 -32.51 -6.34 -14.54
C ASP A 67 -31.38 -7.35 -14.81
N GLY A 68 -31.56 -8.62 -14.43
CA GLY A 68 -30.57 -9.69 -14.57
C GLY A 68 -29.54 -9.78 -13.43
N THR A 69 -29.59 -8.88 -12.44
CA THR A 69 -28.67 -8.90 -11.30
C THR A 69 -28.92 -10.11 -10.41
N LYS A 70 -27.89 -10.95 -10.22
CA LYS A 70 -27.94 -12.08 -9.29
C LYS A 70 -27.74 -11.61 -7.86
N VAL A 71 -28.68 -11.92 -6.98
CA VAL A 71 -28.67 -11.59 -5.55
C VAL A 71 -28.42 -12.86 -4.77
N ARG A 72 -27.37 -12.86 -3.94
CA ARG A 72 -27.06 -13.98 -3.03
C ARG A 72 -28.11 -14.04 -1.91
N ALA A 73 -28.22 -15.20 -1.27
CA ALA A 73 -29.04 -15.31 -0.07
C ALA A 73 -28.48 -14.41 1.04
N TYR A 74 -29.34 -13.86 1.89
CA TYR A 74 -28.94 -12.98 2.99
C TYR A 74 -29.99 -12.97 4.11
N TYR A 75 -29.61 -12.47 5.28
CA TYR A 75 -30.53 -12.24 6.40
C TYR A 75 -30.94 -10.77 6.46
N ARG A 76 -32.17 -10.51 6.87
CA ARG A 76 -32.63 -9.15 7.21
C ARG A 76 -33.43 -9.14 8.51
N SER A 77 -33.43 -8.00 9.18
CA SER A 77 -34.23 -7.81 10.39
C SER A 77 -35.71 -7.95 10.07
N LYS A 78 -36.49 -8.43 11.04
CA LYS A 78 -37.96 -8.49 10.92
C LYS A 78 -38.52 -7.12 11.31
N PRO A 79 -39.20 -6.38 10.41
CA PRO A 79 -39.81 -5.12 10.78
C PRO A 79 -41.02 -5.38 11.69
N ASN A 80 -41.12 -4.65 12.82
CA ASN A 80 -42.42 -4.40 13.42
C ASN A 80 -43.27 -3.61 12.40
N SER A 81 -44.50 -4.05 12.18
CA SER A 81 -45.42 -3.43 11.23
C SER A 81 -45.69 -1.97 11.56
N SER A 82 -44.94 -1.03 10.97
CA SER A 82 -45.40 0.33 10.64
C SER A 82 -44.32 1.16 9.94
N THR A 83 -44.73 1.72 8.79
CA THR A 83 -44.21 2.92 8.11
C THR A 83 -42.96 2.82 7.24
N ALA A 84 -43.22 2.81 5.93
CA ALA A 84 -42.31 3.19 4.85
C ALA A 84 -42.02 4.70 4.86
N GLY A 85 -40.80 5.09 4.48
CA GLY A 85 -40.40 6.48 4.28
C GLY A 85 -39.35 6.63 3.18
N ASN A 86 -39.67 7.45 2.18
CA ASN A 86 -38.96 7.72 0.92
C ASN A 86 -37.80 8.74 1.02
N SER A 87 -37.09 8.87 -0.11
CA SER A 87 -36.38 10.08 -0.65
C SER A 87 -34.93 10.30 -0.22
N ALA A 88 -34.03 10.92 -1.02
CA ALA A 88 -33.97 11.33 -2.44
C ALA A 88 -32.52 11.81 -2.73
N ASN A 89 -32.19 11.96 -4.01
CA ASN A 89 -30.93 12.46 -4.62
C ASN A 89 -30.32 13.75 -4.02
N GLN A 90 -28.98 13.91 -4.14
CA GLN A 90 -28.34 15.03 -4.90
C GLN A 90 -26.80 14.95 -4.98
N SER A 91 -26.25 15.65 -5.98
CA SER A 91 -24.93 15.62 -6.61
C SER A 91 -24.05 16.86 -6.30
N ASN A 92 -22.78 16.84 -6.77
CA ASN A 92 -21.92 17.95 -7.29
C ASN A 92 -20.67 18.54 -6.52
N VAL A 93 -19.50 18.37 -7.18
CA VAL A 93 -18.28 19.21 -7.47
C VAL A 93 -17.19 19.75 -6.46
N LEU A 94 -15.91 19.55 -6.88
CA LEU A 94 -14.72 20.45 -7.05
C LEU A 94 -13.66 20.80 -5.93
N TYR A 95 -12.38 20.47 -6.25
CA TYR A 95 -11.03 21.10 -6.06
C TYR A 95 -10.45 21.65 -4.72
N GLY A 96 -9.11 21.45 -4.54
CA GLY A 96 -8.20 22.30 -3.73
C GLY A 96 -6.86 21.63 -3.30
N GLY A 97 -5.69 22.18 -3.71
CA GLY A 97 -4.31 21.70 -3.41
C GLY A 97 -3.45 22.62 -2.51
N ILE A 98 -2.08 22.50 -2.62
CA ILE A 98 -0.94 23.36 -2.12
C ILE A 98 -0.28 22.91 -0.77
N LYS A 99 1.05 22.94 -0.44
CA LYS A 99 2.39 23.15 -1.08
C LYS A 99 3.55 22.68 -0.13
N PHE A 100 4.76 22.58 -0.71
CA PHE A 100 6.11 22.15 -0.27
C PHE A 100 6.88 22.99 0.78
N ASP A 101 8.00 22.42 1.26
CA ASP A 101 9.21 23.15 1.67
C ASP A 101 10.49 22.56 1.05
N ASN A 102 11.32 23.42 0.46
CA ASN A 102 12.58 23.13 -0.23
C ASN A 102 13.76 23.71 0.55
N ASN A 103 14.84 22.94 0.76
CA ASN A 103 16.24 23.39 0.70
C ASN A 103 17.18 22.29 1.26
N ALA A 104 18.10 21.77 0.43
CA ALA A 104 19.51 21.54 0.80
C ALA A 104 20.33 20.96 -0.37
N ALA A 105 21.22 21.84 -0.88
CA ALA A 105 22.59 21.62 -1.33
C ALA A 105 22.92 20.50 -2.35
N GLY A 106 23.37 20.96 -3.52
CA GLY A 106 24.14 20.17 -4.46
C GLY A 106 25.54 19.82 -3.96
N GLU A 107 25.90 18.56 -4.11
CA GLU A 107 27.26 18.07 -4.28
C GLU A 107 27.23 17.04 -5.43
N ASN A 108 28.24 17.04 -6.28
CA ASN A 108 28.37 16.15 -7.44
C ASN A 108 28.39 14.67 -6.99
N PHE A 109 27.39 13.91 -7.41
CA PHE A 109 27.17 12.52 -7.01
C PHE A 109 27.61 11.54 -8.11
N SER A 110 28.91 11.29 -8.26
CA SER A 110 29.44 10.24 -9.15
C SER A 110 29.20 8.79 -8.63
N PHE A 111 28.52 8.62 -7.49
CA PHE A 111 28.49 7.38 -6.71
C PHE A 111 27.69 6.22 -7.33
N LEU A 112 26.69 6.49 -8.18
CA LEU A 112 25.90 5.41 -8.79
C LEU A 112 26.74 4.58 -9.77
N SER A 113 27.78 5.16 -10.37
CA SER A 113 28.76 4.43 -11.19
C SER A 113 29.63 3.46 -10.39
N ASP A 114 29.77 3.71 -9.07
CA ASP A 114 30.51 2.87 -8.11
C ASP A 114 29.60 1.87 -7.37
N ILE A 115 28.26 1.94 -7.54
CA ILE A 115 27.37 0.81 -7.24
C ILE A 115 27.44 -0.21 -8.39
N LYS A 116 28.65 -0.51 -8.88
CA LYS A 116 28.96 -1.86 -9.32
C LYS A 116 29.05 -2.66 -8.03
N PHE A 117 27.93 -3.26 -7.62
CA PHE A 117 27.90 -4.18 -6.50
C PHE A 117 29.09 -5.11 -6.64
N ASP A 118 30.04 -4.97 -5.72
CA ASP A 118 31.01 -6.01 -5.48
C ASP A 118 30.19 -7.28 -5.26
N ASN A 119 30.40 -8.28 -6.11
CA ASN A 119 29.79 -9.61 -6.02
C ASN A 119 30.15 -10.31 -4.67
N SER A 120 30.86 -9.63 -3.76
CA SER A 120 31.12 -10.04 -2.39
C SER A 120 29.94 -9.91 -1.42
N LEU A 121 28.80 -9.33 -1.81
CA LEU A 121 27.55 -9.56 -1.08
C LEU A 121 27.06 -10.99 -1.36
N ASN A 122 27.64 -11.92 -0.59
CA ASN A 122 27.34 -13.33 -0.64
C ASN A 122 25.82 -13.56 -0.50
N PRO A 123 25.16 -14.24 -1.45
CA PRO A 123 23.84 -14.77 -1.20
C PRO A 123 23.98 -15.85 -0.13
N LEU A 124 23.17 -15.76 0.92
CA LEU A 124 23.06 -16.73 2.02
C LEU A 124 24.19 -16.63 3.08
N SER A 125 23.95 -15.84 4.11
CA SER A 125 24.22 -16.34 5.46
C SER A 125 22.90 -16.81 6.06
N TYR A 126 22.85 -18.10 6.36
CA TYR A 126 21.78 -18.80 7.08
C TYR A 126 21.19 -17.91 8.19
N LEU A 127 19.87 -17.69 8.18
CA LEU A 127 19.17 -17.21 9.35
C LEU A 127 19.11 -18.36 10.37
N PRO A 128 19.61 -18.21 11.61
CA PRO A 128 19.18 -19.09 12.67
C PRO A 128 17.66 -18.92 12.86
N GLU A 129 16.91 -20.03 12.88
CA GLU A 129 15.43 -20.10 12.94
C GLU A 129 14.76 -19.37 14.13
N ASN A 130 15.49 -18.64 14.98
CA ASN A 130 14.97 -18.12 16.25
C ASN A 130 15.53 -16.75 16.67
N VAL A 131 15.73 -15.79 15.77
CA VAL A 131 16.16 -14.46 16.19
C VAL A 131 15.23 -13.39 15.62
N TYR A 132 14.60 -12.64 16.54
CA TYR A 132 13.67 -11.53 16.35
C TYR A 132 12.19 -11.91 16.19
N ASN A 133 11.62 -12.43 17.27
CA ASN A 133 10.22 -12.17 17.58
C ASN A 133 10.06 -10.64 17.74
N PHE A 134 9.43 -9.96 16.79
CA PHE A 134 8.86 -8.65 17.06
C PHE A 134 7.92 -8.81 18.25
N PRO A 135 8.13 -8.10 19.37
CA PRO A 135 7.15 -8.13 20.44
C PRO A 135 5.88 -7.50 19.88
N VAL A 136 4.90 -8.34 19.53
CA VAL A 136 3.55 -7.88 19.17
C VAL A 136 3.03 -7.16 20.40
N LYS A 137 3.02 -5.82 20.33
CA LYS A 137 2.69 -5.00 21.50
C LYS A 137 1.21 -5.06 21.82
N ASN A 138 0.36 -5.32 20.82
CA ASN A 138 -1.09 -5.33 20.92
C ASN A 138 -1.74 -6.20 19.82
N GLU A 139 -2.95 -6.70 20.08
CA GLU A 139 -3.74 -7.38 19.05
C GLU A 139 -4.29 -6.41 17.99
N MET A 140 -4.42 -6.89 16.75
CA MET A 140 -5.17 -6.18 15.72
C MET A 140 -6.65 -6.07 16.10
N THR A 141 -7.26 -4.90 15.86
CA THR A 141 -8.71 -4.72 15.97
C THR A 141 -9.44 -5.52 14.89
N LEU A 142 -10.75 -5.75 15.04
CA LEU A 142 -11.54 -6.45 14.02
C LEU A 142 -11.44 -5.76 12.65
N LYS A 143 -11.48 -4.42 12.62
CA LYS A 143 -11.34 -3.62 11.40
C LYS A 143 -9.96 -3.79 10.76
N GLU A 144 -8.91 -3.77 11.56
CA GLU A 144 -7.55 -3.99 11.06
C GLU A 144 -7.35 -5.41 10.55
N ARG A 145 -7.86 -6.44 11.25
CA ARG A 145 -7.82 -7.84 10.78
C ARG A 145 -8.57 -8.00 9.46
N PHE A 146 -9.68 -7.28 9.31
CA PHE A 146 -10.43 -7.28 8.06
C PHE A 146 -9.58 -6.70 6.90
N ILE A 147 -9.05 -5.48 7.08
CA ILE A 147 -8.21 -4.81 6.06
C ILE A 147 -6.96 -5.67 5.76
N ASP A 148 -6.35 -6.25 6.80
CA ASP A 148 -5.21 -7.15 6.71
C ASP A 148 -5.49 -8.35 5.78
N ASN A 149 -6.63 -9.02 6.00
CA ASN A 149 -7.06 -10.16 5.21
C ASN A 149 -7.41 -9.78 3.76
N ALA A 150 -7.92 -8.57 3.51
CA ALA A 150 -8.23 -8.08 2.17
C ALA A 150 -6.97 -7.70 1.37
N ILE A 151 -6.02 -7.00 2.01
CA ILE A 151 -4.79 -6.53 1.34
C ILE A 151 -3.83 -7.68 1.07
N ARG A 152 -3.75 -8.69 1.94
CA ARG A 152 -2.81 -9.82 1.80
C ARG A 152 -2.85 -10.51 0.43
N PRO A 153 -4.00 -10.98 -0.10
CA PRO A 153 -4.04 -11.60 -1.43
C PRO A 153 -3.68 -10.60 -2.54
N VAL A 154 -4.19 -9.37 -2.48
CA VAL A 154 -3.92 -8.32 -3.49
C VAL A 154 -2.42 -8.02 -3.58
N SER A 155 -1.75 -7.94 -2.42
CA SER A 155 -0.32 -7.66 -2.33
C SER A 155 0.57 -8.73 -3.00
N SER A 156 0.09 -9.96 -3.18
CA SER A 156 0.86 -11.00 -3.87
C SER A 156 0.99 -10.79 -5.38
N PHE A 157 0.11 -9.97 -5.97
CA PHE A 157 0.10 -9.67 -7.40
C PHE A 157 0.76 -8.32 -7.74
N MET A 158 1.18 -7.55 -6.73
CA MET A 158 1.80 -6.24 -6.86
C MET A 158 3.33 -6.35 -6.75
N THR A 159 4.06 -5.72 -7.68
CA THR A 159 5.52 -5.80 -7.78
C THR A 159 6.25 -4.91 -6.76
N ILE A 160 5.76 -3.68 -6.55
CA ILE A 160 6.35 -2.65 -5.69
C ILE A 160 5.66 -2.66 -4.33
N SER A 161 4.42 -2.16 -4.27
CA SER A 161 3.65 -2.01 -3.03
C SER A 161 3.43 -3.36 -2.33
N GLY A 162 3.23 -4.41 -3.12
CA GLY A 162 3.13 -5.78 -2.65
C GLY A 162 4.43 -6.32 -2.05
N ALA A 163 5.56 -6.06 -2.71
CA ALA A 163 6.86 -6.48 -2.22
C ALA A 163 7.25 -5.72 -0.94
N ASN A 164 7.02 -4.40 -0.91
CA ASN A 164 7.28 -3.56 0.26
C ASN A 164 6.48 -4.08 1.46
N LEU A 165 5.19 -4.32 1.28
CA LEU A 165 4.34 -4.84 2.35
C LEU A 165 4.76 -6.25 2.79
N GLN A 166 5.03 -7.17 1.87
CA GLN A 166 5.44 -8.52 2.22
C GLN A 166 6.76 -8.56 2.98
N ASN A 167 7.72 -7.70 2.61
CA ASN A 167 9.00 -7.58 3.31
C ASN A 167 8.83 -7.01 4.71
N ALA A 168 8.00 -5.96 4.87
CA ALA A 168 7.73 -5.33 6.15
C ALA A 168 7.00 -6.26 7.14
N ARG A 169 6.21 -7.22 6.64
CA ARG A 169 5.43 -8.14 7.48
C ARG A 169 6.29 -9.17 8.19
N ARG A 170 7.28 -9.77 7.51
CA ARG A 170 8.10 -10.90 8.03
C ARG A 170 9.42 -11.03 7.29
N ASP A 171 10.52 -10.71 7.95
CA ASP A 171 11.89 -11.13 7.64
C ASP A 171 12.31 -11.03 6.17
N PHE A 172 11.74 -10.09 5.42
CA PHE A 172 12.08 -9.89 4.02
C PHE A 172 11.82 -11.11 3.12
N LYS A 173 10.80 -11.93 3.45
CA LYS A 173 10.53 -13.21 2.74
C LYS A 173 10.38 -13.04 1.23
N TYR A 174 9.83 -11.93 0.75
CA TYR A 174 9.74 -11.68 -0.69
C TYR A 174 11.14 -11.48 -1.29
N ALA A 175 11.96 -10.61 -0.68
CA ALA A 175 13.33 -10.36 -1.12
C ALA A 175 14.23 -11.60 -1.04
N GLN A 176 14.07 -12.46 -0.03
CA GLN A 176 14.80 -13.73 0.09
C GLN A 176 14.63 -14.63 -1.13
N ASN A 177 13.48 -14.56 -1.81
CA ASN A 177 13.18 -15.35 -2.99
C ASN A 177 13.44 -14.59 -4.30
N ASN A 178 14.04 -13.41 -4.24
CA ASN A 178 14.33 -12.56 -5.39
C ASN A 178 15.85 -12.41 -5.57
N LYS A 179 16.39 -13.05 -6.61
CA LYS A 179 17.83 -13.01 -6.93
C LYS A 179 18.38 -11.61 -7.27
N ASN A 180 17.50 -10.65 -7.55
CA ASN A 180 17.81 -9.27 -7.91
C ASN A 180 17.46 -8.30 -6.75
N ALA A 181 17.33 -8.83 -5.53
CA ALA A 181 17.08 -8.08 -4.32
C ALA A 181 18.11 -8.46 -3.24
N TYR A 182 18.64 -7.45 -2.57
CA TYR A 182 19.66 -7.60 -1.53
C TYR A 182 19.08 -7.11 -0.21
N ILE A 183 19.05 -7.99 0.78
CA ILE A 183 18.59 -7.65 2.13
C ILE A 183 19.77 -7.07 2.90
N VAL A 184 19.56 -5.92 3.51
CA VAL A 184 20.51 -5.26 4.39
C VAL A 184 19.96 -5.36 5.81
N GLN A 185 20.72 -6.00 6.72
CA GLN A 185 20.24 -6.24 8.09
C GLN A 185 20.42 -5.01 8.99
N SER A 186 21.24 -4.06 8.56
CA SER A 186 21.36 -2.75 9.18
C SER A 186 21.92 -1.79 8.15
N ARG A 187 21.30 -0.62 8.00
CA ARG A 187 21.79 0.47 7.15
C ARG A 187 23.28 0.75 7.42
N SER A 188 23.75 0.57 8.66
CA SER A 188 25.16 0.73 9.04
C SER A 188 26.13 -0.21 8.31
N GLU A 189 25.64 -1.28 7.67
CA GLU A 189 26.43 -2.18 6.82
C GLU A 189 26.77 -1.56 5.45
N ILE A 190 26.07 -0.49 5.05
CA ILE A 190 26.29 0.20 3.78
C ILE A 190 27.63 0.96 3.85
N LYS A 191 28.64 0.42 3.17
CA LYS A 191 30.00 1.00 3.12
C LYS A 191 30.09 2.23 2.20
N ASN A 192 29.13 2.41 1.31
CA ASN A 192 29.13 3.54 0.39
C ASN A 192 28.80 4.83 1.17
N LYS A 193 29.82 5.67 1.39
CA LYS A 193 29.70 6.91 2.19
C LYS A 193 28.72 7.92 1.58
N GLY A 194 28.60 7.97 0.25
CA GLY A 194 27.69 8.88 -0.45
C GLY A 194 26.23 8.48 -0.21
N LEU A 195 25.92 7.21 -0.42
CA LEU A 195 24.60 6.64 -0.12
C LEU A 195 24.28 6.73 1.37
N ASP A 196 25.26 6.45 2.24
CA ASP A 196 25.07 6.59 3.68
C ASP A 196 24.75 8.05 4.05
N LYS A 197 25.51 9.05 3.58
CA LYS A 197 25.20 10.47 3.81
C LYS A 197 23.82 10.87 3.26
N LEU A 198 23.45 10.36 2.08
CA LEU A 198 22.13 10.62 1.50
C LEU A 198 21.01 10.08 2.40
N MET A 199 21.15 8.83 2.87
CA MET A 199 20.16 8.24 3.77
C MET A 199 20.11 8.94 5.14
N ASP A 200 21.20 9.56 5.60
CA ASP A 200 21.18 10.45 6.79
C ASP A 200 20.33 11.69 6.52
N ASN A 201 20.52 12.33 5.36
CA ASN A 201 19.78 13.53 4.98
C ASN A 201 18.27 13.25 4.80
N ILE A 202 17.90 12.04 4.37
CA ILE A 202 16.51 11.60 4.26
C ILE A 202 15.91 11.25 5.64
N GLY A 203 16.75 11.04 6.65
CA GLY A 203 16.32 10.71 8.01
C GLY A 203 16.11 9.22 8.28
N ILE A 204 16.65 8.33 7.44
CA ILE A 204 16.52 6.87 7.63
C ILE A 204 17.40 6.46 8.83
N PRO A 205 16.91 5.79 9.87
CA PRO A 205 17.73 5.38 11.02
C PRO A 205 18.90 4.43 10.66
N LYS A 206 20.03 4.55 11.36
CA LYS A 206 21.25 3.74 11.11
C LYS A 206 21.05 2.24 11.36
N ASN A 207 20.11 1.88 12.22
CA ASN A 207 19.77 0.50 12.54
C ASN A 207 18.62 -0.07 11.68
N SER A 208 18.08 0.71 10.75
CA SER A 208 16.99 0.22 9.89
C SER A 208 17.46 -0.89 8.98
N ARG A 209 16.64 -1.92 8.84
CA ARG A 209 16.77 -2.95 7.81
C ARG A 209 16.18 -2.43 6.50
N GLY A 210 16.51 -3.09 5.40
CA GLY A 210 15.94 -2.71 4.12
C GLY A 210 16.29 -3.65 2.97
N VAL A 211 15.75 -3.32 1.81
CA VAL A 211 15.99 -4.04 0.56
C VAL A 211 16.54 -3.10 -0.48
N ILE A 212 17.57 -3.57 -1.17
CA ILE A 212 18.06 -2.93 -2.38
C ILE A 212 17.67 -3.80 -3.57
N TYR A 213 16.83 -3.26 -4.44
CA TYR A 213 16.46 -3.85 -5.71
C TYR A 213 17.41 -3.35 -6.80
N ASP A 214 18.16 -4.25 -7.41
CA ASP A 214 19.07 -3.88 -8.49
C ASP A 214 18.31 -3.54 -9.78
N TYR A 215 19.05 -3.08 -10.79
CA TYR A 215 18.51 -2.71 -12.09
C TYR A 215 17.90 -3.88 -12.89
N ASN A 216 18.26 -5.13 -12.57
CA ASN A 216 17.65 -6.31 -13.18
C ASN A 216 16.34 -6.72 -12.51
N SER A 217 16.02 -6.19 -11.33
CA SER A 217 14.80 -6.49 -10.58
C SER A 217 13.53 -6.14 -11.37
N LYS A 218 12.44 -6.85 -11.08
CA LYS A 218 11.13 -6.52 -11.67
C LYS A 218 10.67 -5.13 -11.24
N GLN A 219 11.01 -4.76 -10.00
CA GLN A 219 10.70 -3.49 -9.36
C GLN A 219 11.32 -2.32 -10.15
N SER A 220 12.64 -2.31 -10.30
CA SER A 220 13.35 -1.25 -11.00
C SER A 220 12.93 -1.13 -12.47
N LYS A 221 12.70 -2.27 -13.15
CA LYS A 221 12.20 -2.30 -14.52
C LYS A 221 10.79 -1.73 -14.66
N GLN A 222 9.92 -2.02 -13.71
CA GLN A 222 8.56 -1.46 -13.69
C GLN A 222 8.58 0.05 -13.47
N ILE A 223 9.43 0.53 -12.56
CA ILE A 223 9.62 1.97 -12.32
C ILE A 223 10.11 2.66 -13.59
N PHE A 224 11.18 2.16 -14.22
CA PHE A 224 11.70 2.76 -15.45
C PHE A 224 10.65 2.88 -16.54
N LYS A 225 9.84 1.83 -16.74
CA LYS A 225 8.79 1.78 -17.77
C LYS A 225 7.54 2.61 -17.45
N SER A 226 7.46 3.22 -16.28
CA SER A 226 6.31 4.03 -15.90
C SER A 226 6.14 5.25 -16.80
N PRO A 227 4.91 5.69 -17.09
CA PRO A 227 4.66 6.91 -17.85
C PRO A 227 5.39 8.12 -17.29
N GLU A 228 5.47 8.24 -15.96
CA GLU A 228 6.07 9.39 -15.27
C GLU A 228 7.58 9.46 -15.45
N ILE A 229 8.29 8.32 -15.33
CA ILE A 229 9.74 8.29 -15.58
C ILE A 229 10.05 8.51 -17.07
N GLN A 230 9.23 7.94 -17.96
CA GLN A 230 9.40 8.14 -19.41
C GLN A 230 9.11 9.59 -19.83
N GLU A 231 8.11 10.22 -19.25
CA GLU A 231 7.81 11.64 -19.45
C GLU A 231 8.96 12.53 -18.96
N TYR A 232 9.44 12.30 -17.74
CA TYR A 232 10.59 13.01 -17.19
C TYR A 232 11.84 12.87 -18.07
N LEU A 233 12.16 11.64 -18.50
CA LEU A 233 13.27 11.38 -19.42
C LEU A 233 13.13 12.14 -20.74
N ARG A 234 11.94 12.11 -21.36
CA ARG A 234 11.66 12.78 -22.63
C ARG A 234 11.83 14.30 -22.51
N GLU A 235 11.36 14.88 -21.41
CA GLU A 235 11.37 16.34 -21.21
C GLU A 235 12.75 16.89 -20.86
N ASN A 236 13.59 16.08 -20.21
CA ASN A 236 14.89 16.50 -19.69
C ASN A 236 16.08 15.87 -20.43
N TYR A 237 15.85 15.20 -21.57
CA TYR A 237 16.85 14.38 -22.27
C TYR A 237 18.20 15.09 -22.47
N SER A 238 18.19 16.32 -22.99
CA SER A 238 19.42 17.08 -23.26
C SER A 238 20.19 17.44 -21.98
N GLU A 239 19.47 17.76 -20.90
CA GLU A 239 20.07 18.12 -19.61
C GLU A 239 20.66 16.89 -18.93
N LEU A 240 19.93 15.78 -18.95
CA LEU A 240 20.35 14.45 -18.52
C LEU A 240 21.62 13.97 -19.24
N LEU A 241 21.71 14.20 -20.56
CA LEU A 241 22.87 13.84 -21.37
C LEU A 241 24.09 14.70 -21.07
N SER A 242 23.87 15.99 -20.79
CA SER A 242 24.95 16.91 -20.45
C SER A 242 25.40 16.83 -18.99
N ASN A 243 24.69 16.06 -18.15
CA ASN A 243 24.86 15.95 -16.71
C ASN A 243 24.88 17.32 -16.00
N LYS A 244 23.99 18.24 -16.41
CA LYS A 244 23.90 19.62 -15.90
C LYS A 244 22.67 19.90 -15.04
N GLN A 245 21.83 18.90 -14.82
CA GLN A 245 20.59 19.04 -14.05
C GLN A 245 20.80 18.88 -12.55
N ASP A 246 19.76 19.19 -11.77
CA ASP A 246 19.73 18.92 -10.34
C ASP A 246 19.93 17.43 -10.06
N ASN A 247 20.76 17.12 -9.06
CA ASN A 247 21.07 15.74 -8.67
C ASN A 247 19.90 15.03 -7.98
N THR A 248 18.73 15.65 -7.90
CA THR A 248 17.51 15.10 -7.31
C THR A 248 16.32 15.79 -7.95
N THR A 249 15.31 15.00 -8.36
CA THR A 249 14.02 15.51 -8.84
C THR A 249 12.88 14.80 -8.12
N GLU A 250 11.72 15.44 -8.05
CA GLU A 250 10.51 14.84 -7.50
C GLU A 250 9.70 14.17 -8.61
N ILE A 251 9.20 12.96 -8.34
CA ILE A 251 8.34 12.18 -9.23
C ILE A 251 7.06 11.83 -8.46
N GLU A 252 5.92 12.23 -9.01
CA GLU A 252 4.60 11.81 -8.53
C GLU A 252 4.02 10.76 -9.47
N PHE A 253 3.97 9.51 -9.03
CA PHE A 253 3.25 8.45 -9.72
C PHE A 253 1.76 8.69 -9.62
N LYS A 254 1.06 8.72 -10.75
CA LYS A 254 -0.37 9.00 -10.81
C LYS A 254 -1.19 7.71 -10.82
N LYS A 255 -2.43 7.85 -10.39
CA LYS A 255 -3.43 6.78 -10.51
C LYS A 255 -4.10 6.85 -11.90
N HIS A 256 -3.78 5.90 -12.74
CA HIS A 256 -4.34 5.62 -14.07
C HIS A 256 -5.43 4.53 -14.07
N ASN A 257 -5.37 3.56 -13.15
CA ASN A 257 -6.29 2.43 -12.97
C ASN A 257 -6.31 1.92 -11.51
N LEU A 258 -7.04 0.82 -11.26
CA LEU A 258 -7.23 0.27 -9.91
C LEU A 258 -5.95 -0.35 -9.32
N PHE A 259 -5.03 -0.81 -10.17
CA PHE A 259 -3.84 -1.60 -9.83
C PHE A 259 -2.53 -0.85 -10.05
N ASP A 260 -2.52 0.49 -9.99
CA ASP A 260 -1.27 1.25 -10.13
C ASP A 260 -0.38 1.06 -8.91
N ASP A 261 0.41 0.02 -9.02
CA ASP A 261 1.32 -0.46 -8.00
C ASP A 261 2.36 0.59 -7.58
N ASN A 262 2.86 1.38 -8.54
CA ASN A 262 3.77 2.50 -8.25
C ASN A 262 3.07 3.60 -7.44
N TYR A 263 1.81 3.91 -7.73
CA TYR A 263 1.01 4.87 -6.98
C TYR A 263 0.86 4.41 -5.52
N TYR A 264 0.50 3.15 -5.28
CA TYR A 264 0.33 2.64 -3.91
C TYR A 264 1.66 2.42 -3.16
N GLY A 265 2.75 2.18 -3.88
CA GLY A 265 4.05 1.83 -3.29
C GLY A 265 5.00 3.00 -3.08
N LEU A 266 4.95 4.02 -3.94
CA LEU A 266 5.93 5.12 -3.99
C LEU A 266 5.34 6.51 -4.20
N GLN A 267 4.01 6.63 -4.40
CA GLN A 267 3.25 7.81 -4.83
C GLN A 267 4.05 9.10 -5.09
N HIS A 268 4.61 9.71 -4.03
CA HIS A 268 5.48 10.87 -4.11
C HIS A 268 6.89 10.45 -3.69
N CYS A 269 7.82 10.42 -4.65
CA CYS A 269 9.19 9.99 -4.40
C CYS A 269 10.21 10.98 -4.98
N LYS A 270 11.45 10.86 -4.53
CA LYS A 270 12.59 11.55 -5.11
C LYS A 270 13.40 10.59 -5.96
N LEU A 271 13.69 11.00 -7.19
CA LEU A 271 14.62 10.34 -8.09
C LEU A 271 15.99 10.99 -7.93
N TYR A 272 16.94 10.22 -7.41
CA TYR A 272 18.28 10.65 -7.09
C TYR A 272 19.25 10.37 -8.23
N ASN A 273 20.10 11.36 -8.49
CA ASN A 273 21.12 11.39 -9.52
C ASN A 273 20.66 10.88 -10.90
N PRO A 274 19.56 11.39 -11.46
CA PRO A 274 19.15 11.00 -12.79
C PRO A 274 20.18 11.51 -13.81
N HIS A 275 20.64 10.67 -14.72
CA HIS A 275 21.53 11.09 -15.82
C HIS A 275 21.53 10.06 -16.95
N ILE A 276 22.00 10.47 -18.13
CA ILE A 276 22.31 9.55 -19.23
C ILE A 276 23.82 9.34 -19.26
N THR A 277 24.25 8.10 -19.15
CA THR A 277 25.66 7.73 -19.21
C THR A 277 26.22 7.88 -20.63
N SER A 278 27.55 7.98 -20.75
CA SER A 278 28.22 8.09 -22.05
C SER A 278 27.97 6.91 -22.98
N ASP A 279 27.66 5.73 -22.43
CA ASP A 279 27.28 4.54 -23.18
C ASP A 279 25.76 4.44 -23.43
N GLY A 280 24.99 5.49 -23.16
CA GLY A 280 23.58 5.64 -23.54
C GLY A 280 22.60 4.87 -22.65
N TYR A 281 22.87 4.77 -21.35
CA TYR A 281 21.93 4.25 -20.36
C TYR A 281 21.37 5.39 -19.53
N PHE A 282 20.09 5.32 -19.21
CA PHE A 282 19.51 6.14 -18.15
C PHE A 282 19.82 5.50 -16.80
N SER A 283 20.37 6.30 -15.87
CA SER A 283 20.71 5.87 -14.52
C SER A 283 20.07 6.78 -13.49
N GLY A 284 19.63 6.19 -12.37
CA GLY A 284 19.11 6.91 -11.20
C GLY A 284 18.73 5.95 -10.08
N ALA A 285 18.31 6.47 -8.94
CA ALA A 285 17.80 5.64 -7.85
C ALA A 285 16.61 6.29 -7.16
N ILE A 286 15.66 5.48 -6.70
CA ILE A 286 14.61 5.91 -5.76
C ILE A 286 14.93 5.29 -4.40
N ILE A 287 14.89 6.11 -3.36
CA ILE A 287 15.04 5.68 -1.96
C ILE A 287 13.76 6.04 -1.24
N ASP A 288 13.12 5.04 -0.68
CA ASP A 288 11.88 5.13 0.08
C ASP A 288 12.11 4.62 1.50
N TYR A 289 11.57 5.32 2.49
CA TYR A 289 11.48 4.79 3.84
C TYR A 289 10.03 4.39 4.05
N TYR A 290 9.82 3.11 4.34
CA TYR A 290 8.50 2.55 4.54
C TYR A 290 8.07 2.83 5.97
N ASP A 291 7.76 4.10 6.25
CA ASP A 291 7.27 4.63 7.52
C ASP A 291 5.94 5.36 7.29
N PHE A 292 4.87 4.78 7.83
CA PHE A 292 3.56 5.39 7.71
C PHE A 292 3.42 6.45 8.80
N ASP A 293 2.88 7.61 8.42
CA ASP A 293 2.37 8.62 9.33
C ASP A 293 0.84 8.58 9.36
N TYR A 294 0.23 8.86 10.51
CA TYR A 294 -1.21 8.96 10.60
C TYR A 294 -1.75 10.11 9.73
N ARG A 295 -2.75 9.83 8.89
CA ARG A 295 -3.44 10.81 8.05
C ARG A 295 -4.85 11.04 8.56
N THR A 296 -5.28 12.29 8.68
CA THR A 296 -6.69 12.59 8.99
C THR A 296 -7.55 12.30 7.75
N PRO A 297 -8.46 11.31 7.79
CA PRO A 297 -9.27 10.98 6.62
C PRO A 297 -10.20 12.13 6.25
N LYS A 298 -10.29 12.49 4.97
CA LYS A 298 -11.17 13.57 4.48
C LYS A 298 -12.66 13.20 4.48
N GLY A 299 -12.99 11.96 4.82
CA GLY A 299 -14.36 11.44 4.90
C GLY A 299 -14.39 9.92 4.77
N PHE A 300 -15.59 9.34 4.79
CA PHE A 300 -15.75 7.89 4.77
C PHE A 300 -15.30 7.22 3.46
N LYS A 301 -15.19 7.97 2.35
CA LYS A 301 -14.71 7.49 1.05
C LYS A 301 -13.19 7.63 0.84
N ASP A 302 -12.45 8.17 1.81
CA ASP A 302 -11.01 8.39 1.70
C ASP A 302 -10.23 7.09 1.93
N VAL A 303 -10.35 6.17 0.97
CA VAL A 303 -9.73 4.84 1.00
C VAL A 303 -8.19 4.92 1.12
N PRO A 304 -7.47 5.79 0.40
CA PRO A 304 -6.01 5.89 0.54
C PRO A 304 -5.58 6.21 1.97
N SER A 305 -6.23 7.18 2.63
CA SER A 305 -5.93 7.51 4.03
C SER A 305 -6.26 6.36 4.98
N LYS A 306 -7.32 5.60 4.74
CA LYS A 306 -7.66 4.41 5.55
C LYS A 306 -6.59 3.31 5.43
N ILE A 307 -6.13 3.00 4.22
CA ILE A 307 -5.08 2.00 3.98
C ILE A 307 -3.76 2.45 4.62
N ASN A 308 -3.40 3.73 4.45
CA ASN A 308 -2.24 4.32 5.11
C ASN A 308 -2.34 4.19 6.64
N ASN A 309 -3.49 4.53 7.23
CA ASN A 309 -3.68 4.47 8.69
C ASN A 309 -3.71 3.04 9.22
N TRP A 310 -4.13 2.07 8.41
CA TRP A 310 -3.94 0.67 8.70
C TRP A 310 -2.44 0.33 8.76
N GLY A 311 -1.65 0.76 7.77
CA GLY A 311 -0.18 0.62 7.78
C GLY A 311 0.47 1.21 9.03
N TYR A 312 0.11 2.47 9.35
CA TYR A 312 0.51 3.17 10.59
C TYR A 312 0.19 2.33 11.84
N SER A 313 -1.06 1.85 11.96
CA SER A 313 -1.46 1.04 13.10
C SER A 313 -0.71 -0.28 13.17
N MET A 314 -0.38 -0.90 12.03
CA MET A 314 0.37 -2.15 12.03
C MET A 314 1.83 -1.93 12.45
N GLN A 315 2.44 -0.79 12.11
CA GLN A 315 3.77 -0.43 12.59
C GLN A 315 3.80 -0.17 14.10
N GLU A 316 2.86 0.64 14.61
CA GLU A 316 2.72 0.91 16.05
C GLU A 316 2.56 -0.37 16.89
N LYS A 317 1.85 -1.36 16.34
CA LYS A 317 1.58 -2.64 16.99
C LYS A 317 2.69 -3.69 16.78
N GLY A 318 3.67 -3.41 15.92
CA GLY A 318 4.77 -4.32 15.60
C GLY A 318 4.40 -5.45 14.62
N PHE A 319 3.33 -5.29 13.84
CA PHE A 319 2.96 -6.20 12.75
C PHE A 319 3.62 -5.85 11.41
N LEU A 320 4.10 -4.61 11.27
CA LEU A 320 4.94 -4.16 10.16
C LEU A 320 6.22 -3.54 10.71
N GLU A 321 7.36 -3.85 10.11
CA GLU A 321 8.62 -3.20 10.36
C GLU A 321 8.76 -1.91 9.53
N ASN A 322 9.38 -0.87 10.11
CA ASN A 322 9.88 0.27 9.34
C ASN A 322 11.18 -0.16 8.64
N GLN A 323 11.21 -0.05 7.32
CA GLN A 323 12.34 -0.51 6.51
C GLN A 323 12.61 0.47 5.37
N PHE A 324 13.85 0.52 4.86
CA PHE A 324 14.13 1.26 3.64
C PHE A 324 14.01 0.36 2.40
N ASN A 325 13.61 0.94 1.28
CA ASN A 325 13.65 0.32 -0.04
C ASN A 325 14.46 1.20 -0.98
N ILE A 326 15.42 0.60 -1.70
CA ILE A 326 16.20 1.29 -2.73
C ILE A 326 15.94 0.60 -4.07
N TYR A 327 15.55 1.36 -5.08
CA TYR A 327 15.32 0.88 -6.44
C TYR A 327 16.35 1.51 -7.36
N ILE A 328 17.29 0.70 -7.85
CA ILE A 328 18.34 1.16 -8.74
C ILE A 328 17.85 1.04 -10.18
N ILE A 329 17.84 2.15 -10.91
CA ILE A 329 17.44 2.21 -12.31
C ILE A 329 18.72 2.32 -13.15
N TYR A 330 18.88 1.39 -14.08
CA TYR A 330 19.96 1.41 -15.08
C TYR A 330 19.47 0.70 -16.35
N GLU A 331 18.98 1.48 -17.31
CA GLU A 331 18.27 0.93 -18.47
C GLU A 331 18.74 1.60 -19.77
N LYS A 332 18.85 0.80 -20.83
CA LYS A 332 19.32 1.27 -22.13
C LYS A 332 18.24 2.12 -22.81
N LEU A 333 18.65 3.27 -23.36
CA LEU A 333 17.78 4.16 -24.15
C LEU A 333 17.72 3.79 -25.64
#